data_AF-A0A344J7L9-F1
#
_entry.id   AF-A0A344J7L9-F1
#
_cell.length_a   1.000
_cell.length_b   1.000
_cell.length_c   1.000
_cell.angle_alpha   90.00
_cell.angle_beta   90.00
_cell.angle_gamma   90.00
#
_symmetry.space_group_name_H-M   'P 1'
#
loop_
_entity.id
_entity.type
_entity.pdbx_description
1 polymer ?
#
loop_
_entity_poly.entity_id
_entity_poly.type
_entity_poly.pdbx_seq_one_letter_code
_entity_poly.pdbx_strand_id
1 'polypeptide(L)'
;MSSCRFLVLSLAVFSLAACSPQPAADSAATAAAADSPDTATGAPADNARDATPADPQHVNTIQLGATMTAMTEICGLSQPADADKALQGIKKEMAKSGVSDAETERVFHEAYGAAKAKAASAPPAEIAKGCESLKQMGDPATIKKLNDLAAKAEAAAKS
;
A
#
# COMPACT_ATOMS: atom_id res chain seq x y z
N MET A 1 20.74 16.89 -53.24
CA MET A 1 21.96 16.34 -52.61
C MET A 1 21.84 16.60 -51.11
N SER A 2 21.38 15.59 -50.37
CA SER A 2 21.18 15.65 -48.92
C SER A 2 22.44 15.21 -48.18
N SER A 3 22.87 16.01 -47.22
CA SER A 3 24.03 15.73 -46.35
C SER A 3 23.56 15.07 -45.04
N CYS A 4 23.34 13.75 -45.06
CA CYS A 4 23.27 12.93 -43.85
C CYS A 4 24.49 12.01 -43.81
N ARG A 5 25.52 12.41 -43.06
CA ARG A 5 26.65 11.53 -42.76
C ARG A 5 26.26 10.58 -41.62
N PHE A 6 25.99 9.32 -41.99
CA PHE A 6 26.64 8.10 -41.47
C PHE A 6 27.38 8.28 -40.11
N LEU A 7 27.16 7.49 -39.05
CA LEU A 7 27.43 6.04 -38.98
C LEU A 7 27.17 5.51 -37.54
N VAL A 8 26.60 4.29 -37.44
CA VAL A 8 26.66 3.31 -36.31
C VAL A 8 25.91 3.67 -35.00
N LEU A 9 24.71 3.18 -34.69
CA LEU A 9 24.30 1.77 -34.51
C LEU A 9 25.17 1.00 -33.50
N SER A 10 25.16 1.42 -32.23
CA SER A 10 25.71 0.65 -31.11
C SER A 10 24.57 -0.04 -30.34
N LEU A 11 23.93 -1.01 -30.99
CA LEU A 11 23.34 -2.17 -30.32
C LEU A 11 24.32 -3.32 -30.58
N ALA A 12 25.21 -3.56 -29.63
CA ALA A 12 26.15 -4.66 -29.58
C ALA A 12 26.33 -5.01 -28.10
N VAL A 13 26.28 -6.24 -27.61
CA VAL A 13 26.23 -7.57 -28.23
C VAL A 13 25.75 -8.51 -27.13
N PHE A 14 24.82 -9.37 -27.49
CA PHE A 14 24.46 -10.62 -26.82
C PHE A 14 25.71 -11.51 -26.69
N SER A 15 25.82 -12.26 -25.60
CA SER A 15 26.57 -13.53 -25.51
C SER A 15 28.10 -13.54 -25.32
N LEU A 16 28.46 -14.30 -24.28
CA LEU A 16 29.53 -15.31 -24.20
C LEU A 16 31.00 -14.89 -24.41
N ALA A 17 31.76 -15.11 -23.32
CA ALA A 17 33.02 -15.85 -23.28
C ALA A 17 34.20 -15.43 -24.18
N ALA A 18 35.26 -14.92 -23.53
CA ALA A 18 36.67 -15.20 -23.81
C ALA A 18 37.44 -14.97 -22.49
N CYS A 19 37.96 -15.97 -21.77
CA CYS A 19 39.12 -16.82 -22.08
C CYS A 19 40.37 -15.95 -22.36
N SER A 20 41.48 -16.07 -21.62
CA SER A 20 42.44 -17.18 -21.75
C SER A 20 43.56 -17.04 -20.69
N PRO A 21 44.40 -18.08 -20.43
CA PRO A 21 44.65 -19.25 -21.28
C PRO A 21 44.52 -20.62 -20.59
N GLN A 22 44.16 -21.59 -21.41
CA GLN A 22 44.26 -23.03 -21.16
C GLN A 22 45.72 -23.48 -21.32
N PRO A 23 46.17 -24.45 -20.52
CA PRO A 23 46.77 -25.63 -21.14
C PRO A 23 46.13 -26.92 -20.61
N ALA A 24 45.97 -27.86 -21.52
CA ALA A 24 45.41 -29.19 -21.29
C ALA A 24 46.46 -30.13 -20.69
N ALA A 25 46.05 -30.94 -19.71
CA ALA A 25 46.58 -32.27 -19.36
C ALA A 25 45.61 -32.85 -18.31
N ASP A 26 44.88 -33.92 -18.59
CA ASP A 26 45.32 -35.33 -18.58
C ASP A 26 45.71 -35.83 -17.18
N SER A 27 45.01 -36.88 -16.77
CA SER A 27 45.34 -37.86 -15.74
C SER A 27 45.39 -37.45 -14.25
N ALA A 28 44.78 -38.38 -13.50
CA ALA A 28 45.16 -38.88 -12.18
C ALA A 28 44.43 -38.33 -10.95
N ALA A 29 43.73 -39.30 -10.34
CA ALA A 29 43.68 -39.59 -8.91
C ALA A 29 42.93 -38.58 -8.01
N THR A 30 41.69 -38.87 -7.61
CA THR A 30 41.28 -39.88 -6.59
C THR A 30 41.46 -39.39 -5.17
N ALA A 31 40.36 -39.57 -4.41
CA ALA A 31 40.19 -39.62 -2.96
C ALA A 31 40.13 -38.26 -2.24
N ALA A 32 39.15 -37.97 -1.38
CA ALA A 32 38.06 -38.75 -0.76
C ALA A 32 36.98 -37.73 -0.32
N ALA A 33 35.68 -38.00 -0.54
CA ALA A 33 34.72 -38.52 0.47
C ALA A 33 34.77 -37.75 1.80
N ALA A 34 33.66 -37.24 2.35
CA ALA A 34 32.43 -37.94 2.70
C ALA A 34 31.29 -36.91 2.86
N ASP A 35 30.12 -37.09 2.25
CA ASP A 35 28.99 -37.95 2.67
C ASP A 35 27.95 -37.14 3.46
N SER A 36 26.72 -37.11 2.93
CA SER A 36 25.53 -36.49 3.53
C SER A 36 25.10 -37.22 4.82
N PRO A 37 24.19 -36.64 5.62
CA PRO A 37 22.77 -36.89 5.38
C PRO A 37 21.95 -35.59 5.50
N ASP A 38 20.98 -35.36 4.61
CA ASP A 38 19.57 -35.74 4.83
C ASP A 38 19.08 -35.49 6.26
N THR A 39 18.43 -34.33 6.44
CA THR A 39 17.38 -34.21 7.45
C THR A 39 16.18 -33.54 6.79
N ALA A 40 15.35 -34.36 6.15
CA ALA A 40 13.93 -34.08 6.07
C ALA A 40 13.38 -33.91 7.50
N THR A 41 13.15 -32.67 7.92
CA THR A 41 12.23 -32.38 9.03
C THR A 41 11.01 -31.73 8.43
N GLY A 42 9.97 -32.57 8.25
CA GLY A 42 8.61 -32.08 8.05
C GLY A 42 8.22 -31.22 9.25
N ALA A 43 8.12 -29.92 9.03
CA ALA A 43 7.29 -29.07 9.86
C ALA A 43 5.86 -29.17 9.31
N PRO A 44 4.85 -29.37 10.17
CA PRO A 44 3.48 -29.52 9.75
C PRO A 44 3.04 -28.27 8.99
N ALA A 45 2.15 -28.47 8.01
CA ALA A 45 1.48 -27.43 7.26
C ALA A 45 0.97 -26.35 8.21
N ASP A 46 1.75 -25.29 8.37
CA ASP A 46 1.26 -24.08 8.96
C ASP A 46 0.19 -23.62 7.98
N ASN A 47 -1.01 -23.44 8.51
CA ASN A 47 -2.10 -22.86 7.75
C ASN A 47 -1.67 -21.43 7.47
N ALA A 48 -0.86 -21.23 6.42
CA ALA A 48 -0.93 -20.08 5.57
C ALA A 48 -2.37 -20.09 5.07
N ARG A 49 -3.26 -19.62 5.93
CA ARG A 49 -4.61 -19.21 5.61
C ARG A 49 -4.36 -18.22 4.49
N ASP A 50 -4.54 -18.69 3.26
CA ASP A 50 -4.31 -17.94 2.04
C ASP A 50 -4.76 -16.53 2.33
N ALA A 51 -3.81 -15.61 2.45
CA ALA A 51 -4.13 -14.22 2.65
C ALA A 51 -4.72 -13.82 1.32
N THR A 52 -6.04 -13.98 1.16
CA THR A 52 -6.75 -13.55 -0.02
C THR A 52 -6.37 -12.10 -0.19
N PRO A 53 -5.67 -11.74 -1.29
CA PRO A 53 -5.33 -10.36 -1.55
C PRO A 53 -6.64 -9.57 -1.51
N ALA A 54 -6.64 -8.47 -0.75
CA ALA A 54 -7.82 -7.62 -0.70
C ALA A 54 -8.19 -7.21 -2.14
N ASP A 55 -9.45 -7.41 -2.54
CA ASP A 55 -9.89 -6.90 -3.83
C ASP A 55 -9.82 -5.36 -3.82
N PRO A 56 -9.80 -4.72 -5.00
CA PRO A 56 -9.62 -3.27 -5.11
C PRO A 56 -10.63 -2.45 -4.30
N GLN A 57 -11.86 -2.93 -4.09
CA GLN A 57 -12.85 -2.23 -3.27
C GLN A 57 -12.44 -2.20 -1.80
N HIS A 58 -12.04 -3.34 -1.24
CA HIS A 58 -11.54 -3.40 0.14
C HIS A 58 -10.29 -2.54 0.33
N VAL A 59 -9.35 -2.60 -0.61
CA VAL A 59 -8.15 -1.73 -0.59
C VAL A 59 -8.57 -0.27 -0.56
N ASN A 60 -9.49 0.17 -1.43
CA ASN A 60 -9.98 1.54 -1.46
C ASN A 60 -10.67 1.94 -0.15
N THR A 61 -11.45 1.05 0.46
CA THR A 61 -12.08 1.29 1.77
C THR A 61 -11.05 1.49 2.86
N ILE A 62 -10.02 0.64 2.92
CA ILE A 62 -8.94 0.75 3.92
C ILE A 62 -8.16 2.05 3.71
N GLN A 63 -7.80 2.38 2.45
CA GLN A 63 -7.09 3.61 2.11
C GLN A 63 -7.90 4.86 2.45
N LEU A 64 -9.21 4.85 2.19
CA LEU A 64 -10.11 5.95 2.55
C LEU A 64 -10.13 6.13 4.07
N GLY A 65 -10.32 5.06 4.82
CA GLY A 65 -10.29 5.08 6.28
C GLY A 65 -8.98 5.66 6.82
N ALA A 66 -7.85 5.14 6.34
CA ALA A 66 -6.51 5.62 6.69
C ALA A 66 -6.30 7.11 6.37
N THR A 67 -6.72 7.54 5.19
CA THR A 67 -6.60 8.94 4.75
C THR A 67 -7.47 9.85 5.61
N MET A 68 -8.71 9.47 5.91
CA MET A 68 -9.59 10.25 6.78
C MET A 68 -9.01 10.37 8.18
N THR A 69 -8.52 9.26 8.76
CA THR A 69 -7.84 9.27 10.06
C THR A 69 -6.62 10.19 10.07
N ALA A 70 -5.79 10.15 9.03
CA ALA A 70 -4.65 11.06 8.91
C ALA A 70 -5.12 12.52 8.84
N MET A 71 -6.14 12.82 8.03
CA MET A 71 -6.65 14.19 7.87
C MET A 71 -7.31 14.73 9.14
N THR A 72 -8.05 13.91 9.89
CA THR A 72 -8.63 14.34 11.16
C THR A 72 -7.54 14.66 12.19
N GLU A 73 -6.44 13.91 12.18
CA GLU A 73 -5.29 14.20 13.04
C GLU A 73 -4.56 15.48 12.60
N ILE A 74 -4.26 15.64 11.31
CA ILE A 74 -3.63 16.84 10.73
C ILE A 74 -4.45 18.10 11.07
N CYS A 75 -5.77 17.99 11.00
CA CYS A 75 -6.69 19.09 11.29
C CYS A 75 -6.99 19.29 12.78
N GLY A 76 -6.39 18.49 13.68
CA GLY A 76 -6.61 18.58 15.12
C GLY A 76 -8.01 18.18 15.57
N LEU A 77 -8.73 17.41 14.75
CA LEU A 77 -10.07 16.89 15.03
C LEU A 77 -10.05 15.53 15.75
N SER A 78 -8.92 14.82 15.69
CA SER A 78 -8.68 13.58 16.43
C SER A 78 -7.28 13.58 17.05
N GLN A 79 -7.07 12.74 18.07
CA GLN A 79 -5.74 12.53 18.63
C GLN A 79 -4.99 11.43 17.87
N PRO A 80 -3.64 11.40 17.90
CA PRO A 80 -2.88 10.32 17.29
C PRO A 80 -3.27 8.92 17.80
N ALA A 81 -3.63 8.81 19.08
CA ALA A 81 -4.11 7.56 19.69
C ALA A 81 -5.44 7.05 19.09
N ASP A 82 -6.19 7.89 18.38
CA ASP A 82 -7.41 7.47 17.69
C ASP A 82 -7.11 6.74 16.37
N ALA A 83 -5.89 6.83 15.85
CA ALA A 83 -5.49 6.10 14.65
C ALA A 83 -5.50 4.58 14.87
N ASP A 84 -5.02 4.12 16.03
CA ASP A 84 -5.08 2.71 16.38
C ASP A 84 -6.53 2.23 16.54
N LYS A 85 -7.41 3.05 17.12
CA LYS A 85 -8.84 2.72 17.20
C LYS A 85 -9.49 2.62 15.83
N ALA A 86 -9.15 3.53 14.92
CA ALA A 86 -9.63 3.49 13.54
C ALA A 86 -9.16 2.23 12.83
N LEU A 87 -7.88 1.87 12.95
CA LEU A 87 -7.33 0.64 12.42
C LEU A 87 -8.06 -0.59 12.97
N GLN A 88 -8.26 -0.68 14.30
CA GLN A 88 -9.00 -1.78 14.91
C GLN A 88 -10.45 -1.86 14.41
N GLY A 89 -11.09 -0.72 14.16
CA GLY A 89 -12.42 -0.66 13.55
C GLY A 89 -12.43 -1.21 12.12
N ILE A 90 -11.46 -0.79 11.31
CA ILE A 90 -11.32 -1.24 9.91
C ILE A 90 -11.00 -2.73 9.86
N LYS A 91 -10.10 -3.23 10.70
CA LYS A 91 -9.79 -4.67 10.81
C LYS A 91 -11.04 -5.49 11.09
N LYS A 92 -11.86 -5.06 12.06
CA LYS A 92 -13.15 -5.74 12.37
C LYS A 92 -14.11 -5.75 11.19
N GLU A 93 -14.13 -4.69 10.38
CA GLU A 93 -14.98 -4.63 9.19
C GLU A 93 -14.43 -5.53 8.07
N MET A 94 -13.14 -5.42 7.77
CA MET A 94 -12.47 -6.16 6.70
C MET A 94 -12.42 -7.67 6.97
N ALA A 95 -12.36 -8.07 8.24
CA ALA A 95 -12.47 -9.47 8.64
C ALA A 95 -13.81 -10.12 8.24
N LYS A 96 -14.91 -9.34 8.17
CA LYS A 96 -16.21 -9.84 7.69
C LYS A 96 -16.19 -10.23 6.21
N SER A 97 -15.30 -9.59 5.45
CA SER A 97 -15.06 -9.86 4.03
C SER A 97 -13.91 -10.85 3.79
N GLY A 98 -13.33 -11.43 4.85
CA GLY A 98 -12.24 -12.40 4.74
C GLY A 98 -10.86 -11.80 4.43
N VAL A 99 -10.71 -10.48 4.49
CA VAL A 99 -9.40 -9.82 4.36
C VAL A 99 -8.62 -10.03 5.65
N SER A 100 -7.33 -10.34 5.53
CA SER A 100 -6.48 -10.60 6.71
C SER A 100 -6.16 -9.30 7.47
N ASP A 101 -5.94 -9.46 8.78
CA ASP A 101 -5.47 -8.38 9.64
C ASP A 101 -4.16 -7.77 9.12
N ALA A 102 -3.20 -8.61 8.72
CA ALA A 102 -1.90 -8.18 8.23
C ALA A 102 -2.01 -7.37 6.93
N GLU A 103 -2.89 -7.78 6.00
CA GLU A 103 -3.12 -7.03 4.77
C GLU A 103 -3.80 -5.69 5.05
N THR A 104 -4.77 -5.69 5.98
CA THR A 104 -5.45 -4.46 6.42
C THR A 104 -4.47 -3.47 7.04
N GLU A 105 -3.60 -3.93 7.94
CA GLU A 105 -2.57 -3.11 8.59
C GLU A 105 -1.58 -2.54 7.58
N ARG A 106 -1.10 -3.37 6.66
CA ARG A 106 -0.17 -2.95 5.59
C ARG A 106 -0.77 -1.79 4.77
N VAL A 107 -1.96 -2.00 4.22
CA VAL A 107 -2.63 -0.99 3.37
C VAL A 107 -2.96 0.27 4.18
N PHE A 108 -3.41 0.11 5.42
CA PHE A 108 -3.74 1.24 6.30
C PHE A 108 -2.51 2.09 6.59
N HIS A 109 -1.39 1.49 7.03
CA HIS A 109 -0.19 2.24 7.38
C HIS A 109 0.46 2.90 6.17
N GLU A 110 0.45 2.24 5.00
CA GLU A 110 0.93 2.82 3.75
C GLU A 110 0.14 4.08 3.39
N ALA A 111 -1.20 3.99 3.37
CA ALA A 111 -2.07 5.10 3.02
C ALA A 111 -2.06 6.23 4.06
N TYR A 112 -2.04 5.90 5.36
CA TYR A 112 -1.96 6.87 6.45
C TYR A 112 -0.63 7.65 6.37
N GLY A 113 0.49 6.96 6.16
CA GLY A 113 1.80 7.58 5.97
C GLY A 113 1.85 8.47 4.73
N ALA A 114 1.32 7.99 3.61
CA ALA A 114 1.24 8.75 2.36
C ALA A 114 0.40 10.02 2.51
N ALA A 115 -0.74 9.95 3.21
CA ALA A 115 -1.60 11.10 3.47
C ALA A 115 -0.87 12.16 4.31
N LYS A 116 -0.16 11.75 5.37
CA LYS A 116 0.63 12.67 6.20
C LYS A 116 1.80 13.29 5.44
N ALA A 117 2.52 12.51 4.63
CA ALA A 117 3.59 13.02 3.78
C ALA A 117 3.08 14.02 2.74
N LYS A 118 1.93 13.74 2.12
CA LYS A 118 1.27 14.67 1.18
C LYS A 118 0.87 15.96 1.87
N ALA A 119 0.30 15.88 3.07
CA ALA A 119 -0.09 17.08 3.83
C ALA A 119 1.13 17.91 4.25
N ALA A 120 2.21 17.27 4.68
CA ALA A 120 3.46 17.95 5.03
C ALA A 120 4.12 18.67 3.83
N SER A 121 3.86 18.20 2.61
CA SER A 121 4.40 18.78 1.37
C SER A 121 3.45 19.76 0.69
N ALA A 122 2.22 19.91 1.21
CA ALA A 122 1.21 20.79 0.62
C ALA A 122 1.36 22.23 1.11
N PRO A 123 0.90 23.23 0.33
CA PRO A 123 0.84 24.61 0.81
C PRO A 123 -0.01 24.71 2.09
N PRO A 124 0.46 25.42 3.14
CA PRO A 124 -0.28 25.51 4.40
C PRO A 124 -1.70 26.06 4.25
N ALA A 125 -1.92 26.99 3.31
CA ALA A 125 -3.24 27.55 3.02
C ALA A 125 -4.23 26.51 2.48
N GLU A 126 -3.76 25.55 1.67
CA GLU A 126 -4.60 24.47 1.14
C GLU A 126 -5.00 23.50 2.26
N ILE A 127 -4.06 23.18 3.16
CA ILE A 127 -4.33 22.34 4.33
C ILE A 127 -5.31 23.05 5.28
N ALA A 128 -5.10 24.33 5.56
CA ALA A 128 -5.99 25.11 6.42
C ALA A 128 -7.42 25.16 5.86
N LYS A 129 -7.59 25.41 4.56
CA LYS A 129 -8.89 25.42 3.89
C LYS A 129 -9.58 24.05 3.93
N GLY A 130 -8.81 22.98 3.69
CA GLY A 130 -9.31 21.60 3.82
C GLY A 130 -9.80 21.30 5.24
N CYS A 131 -9.01 21.68 6.24
CA CYS A 131 -9.35 21.49 7.65
C CYS A 131 -10.54 22.32 8.10
N GLU A 132 -10.68 23.56 7.64
CA GLU A 132 -11.86 24.38 7.93
C GLU A 132 -13.13 23.75 7.38
N SER A 133 -13.08 23.26 6.14
CA SER A 133 -14.22 22.56 5.51
C SER A 133 -14.59 21.29 6.29
N LEU A 134 -13.60 20.50 6.70
CA LEU A 134 -13.78 19.32 7.55
C LEU A 134 -14.40 19.68 8.91
N LYS A 135 -13.96 20.77 9.53
CA LYS A 135 -14.50 21.25 10.80
C LYS A 135 -15.95 21.69 10.68
N GLN A 136 -16.32 22.39 9.60
CA GLN A 136 -17.71 22.77 9.33
C GLN A 136 -18.60 21.54 9.13
N MET A 137 -18.11 20.51 8.42
CA MET A 137 -18.88 19.26 8.25
C MET A 137 -19.05 18.48 9.56
N GLY A 138 -18.07 18.53 10.47
CA GLY A 138 -18.15 17.92 11.79
C GLY A 138 -18.89 18.74 12.85
N ASP A 139 -19.28 19.99 12.54
CA ASP A 139 -19.97 20.87 13.47
C ASP A 139 -21.42 20.40 13.69
N PRO A 140 -21.82 20.06 14.94
CA PRO A 140 -23.17 19.62 15.26
C PRO A 140 -24.27 20.59 14.78
N ALA A 141 -24.01 21.89 14.79
CA ALA A 141 -24.97 22.89 14.32
C ALA A 141 -25.17 22.80 12.80
N THR A 142 -24.08 22.60 12.06
CA THR A 142 -24.11 22.39 10.61
C THR A 142 -24.78 21.06 10.27
N ILE A 143 -24.45 19.98 10.96
CA ILE A 143 -25.08 18.66 10.78
C ILE A 143 -26.59 18.74 11.03
N LYS A 144 -27.01 19.41 12.11
CA LYS A 144 -28.44 19.61 12.39
C LYS A 144 -29.13 20.37 11.27
N LYS A 145 -28.53 21.45 10.78
CA LYS A 145 -29.08 22.23 9.67
C LYS A 145 -29.22 21.38 8.39
N LEU A 146 -28.23 20.55 8.08
CA LEU A 146 -28.28 19.66 6.92
C LEU A 146 -29.38 18.60 7.06
N ASN A 147 -29.55 18.01 8.24
CA ASN A 147 -30.63 17.05 8.52
C ASN A 147 -32.01 17.71 8.41
N ASP A 148 -32.18 18.93 8.93
CA ASP A 148 -33.44 19.67 8.83
C ASP A 148 -33.79 20.03 7.37
N LEU A 149 -32.78 20.35 6.56
CA LEU A 149 -32.96 20.60 5.12
C LEU A 149 -33.32 19.33 4.35
N ALA A 150 -32.65 18.21 4.66
CA ALA A 150 -32.95 16.91 4.07
C ALA A 150 -34.39 16.48 4.39
N ALA A 151 -34.81 16.58 5.65
CA ALA A 151 -36.18 16.26 6.07
C ALA A 151 -37.24 17.11 5.35
N LYS A 152 -36.97 18.41 5.14
CA LYS A 152 -37.87 19.30 4.38
C LYS A 152 -37.93 18.94 2.90
N ALA A 153 -36.81 18.58 2.29
CA ALA A 153 -36.76 18.16 0.88
C ALA A 153 -37.48 16.82 0.67
N GLU A 154 -37.32 15.85 1.58
CA GLU A 154 -38.05 14.59 1.53
C GLU A 154 -39.56 14.77 1.71
N ALA A 155 -39.98 15.69 2.59
CA ALA A 155 -41.38 16.02 2.76
C ALA A 155 -41.98 16.66 1.49
N ALA A 156 -41.23 17.55 0.83
CA ALA A 156 -41.65 18.20 -0.42
C ALA A 156 -41.63 17.26 -1.64
N ALA A 157 -40.80 16.22 -1.64
CA ALA A 157 -40.76 15.22 -2.71
C ALA A 157 -41.89 14.17 -2.62
N LYS A 158 -42.53 14.05 -1.45
CA LYS A 158 -43.64 13.13 -1.17
C LYS A 158 -45.02 13.80 -1.26
N SER A 159 -45.06 15.13 -1.46
CA SER A 159 -46.26 15.95 -1.67
C SER A 159 -46.47 16.24 -3.16
#